data_AF-A0A4Q3VSS9-F1
#
_entry.id   AF-A0A4Q3VSS9-F1
#
_cell.length_a   1.000
_cell.length_b   1.000
_cell.length_c   1.000
_cell.angle_alpha   90.00
_cell.angle_beta   90.00
_cell.angle_gamma   90.00
#
_symmetry.space_group_name_H-M   'P 1'
#
loop_
_entity.id
_entity.type
_entity.pdbx_description
1 polymer ?
#
loop_
_entity_poly.entity_id
_entity_poly.type
_entity_poly.pdbx_seq_one_letter_code
_entity_poly.pdbx_strand_id
1 'polypeptide(L)'
;MTKSLAAFGTGNIKKLLRKQAVPASIGILFLTVNLLVDTILVGRWVGANAIAALTVTAPVSFFIASLGLAIGIGGSSVLSRALGSDNREKAEKTVAHQIMLTFILSSLIVVVGLVFSDEMLQLFGAQGSILESAKAFYFPIL
;
A
#
# COMPACT_ATOMS: atom_id res chain seq x y z
N MET A 1 -12.18 23.48 8.92
CA MET A 1 -11.28 22.91 7.88
C MET A 1 -10.47 23.98 7.12
N THR A 2 -10.99 25.19 6.92
CA THR A 2 -10.38 26.30 6.16
C THR A 2 -9.11 26.92 6.77
N LYS A 3 -8.93 26.94 8.10
CA LYS A 3 -7.72 27.51 8.73
C LYS A 3 -6.44 26.68 8.54
N SER A 4 -6.54 25.38 8.27
CA SER A 4 -5.37 24.49 8.18
C SER A 4 -4.62 24.67 6.85
N LEU A 5 -5.34 24.78 5.73
CA LEU A 5 -4.77 24.95 4.38
C LEU A 5 -4.02 26.29 4.24
N ALA A 6 -4.56 27.38 4.80
CA ALA A 6 -3.90 28.70 4.78
C ALA A 6 -2.56 28.71 5.55
N ALA A 7 -2.44 27.88 6.59
CA ALA A 7 -1.21 27.77 7.38
C ALA A 7 -0.09 27.01 6.66
N PHE A 8 -0.41 26.14 5.68
CA PHE A 8 0.61 25.41 4.91
C PHE A 8 1.25 26.27 3.81
N GLY A 9 0.55 27.28 3.28
CA GLY A 9 1.08 28.18 2.24
C GLY A 9 1.88 29.38 2.75
N THR A 10 1.77 29.74 4.03
CA THR A 10 2.28 31.01 4.59
C THR A 10 3.28 30.87 5.75
N GLY A 11 3.51 29.65 6.24
CA GLY A 11 4.38 29.38 7.40
C GLY A 11 5.86 29.12 7.05
N ASN A 12 6.75 29.23 8.04
CA ASN A 12 8.17 28.89 7.89
C ASN A 12 8.35 27.40 7.50
N ILE A 13 8.98 27.17 6.35
CA ILE A 13 9.21 25.84 5.74
C ILE A 13 9.81 24.85 6.74
N LYS A 14 10.80 25.25 7.56
CA LYS A 14 11.44 24.35 8.54
C LYS A 14 10.46 23.84 9.59
N LYS A 15 9.56 24.71 10.07
CA LYS A 15 8.54 24.36 11.07
C LYS A 15 7.48 23.42 10.46
N LEU A 16 7.09 23.69 9.22
CA LEU A 16 6.11 22.90 8.47
C LEU A 16 6.63 21.48 8.18
N LEU A 17 7.84 21.39 7.63
CA LEU A 17 8.49 20.11 7.33
C LEU A 17 8.60 19.26 8.58
N ARG A 18 9.06 19.82 9.71
CA ARG A 18 9.15 19.06 10.97
C ARG A 18 7.77 18.60 11.45
N LYS A 19 6.73 19.43 11.31
CA LYS A 19 5.35 19.10 11.73
C LYS A 19 4.74 17.96 10.88
N GLN A 20 5.20 17.77 9.64
CA GLN A 20 4.73 16.69 8.77
C GLN A 20 5.63 15.45 8.81
N ALA A 21 6.95 15.65 8.74
CA ALA A 21 7.94 14.58 8.68
C ALA A 21 8.00 13.77 9.97
N VAL A 22 7.96 14.41 11.15
CA VAL A 22 8.06 13.67 12.42
C VAL A 22 6.89 12.69 12.60
N PRO A 23 5.61 13.10 12.43
CA PRO A 23 4.51 12.15 12.48
C PRO A 23 4.58 11.06 11.40
N ALA A 24 4.98 11.43 10.16
CA ALA A 24 5.11 10.46 9.07
C ALA A 24 6.17 9.40 9.36
N SER A 25 7.35 9.81 9.85
CA SER A 25 8.42 8.88 10.24
C SER A 25 8.00 7.96 11.38
N ILE A 26 7.30 8.47 12.39
CA ILE A 26 6.77 7.64 13.48
C ILE A 26 5.79 6.60 12.91
N GLY A 27 4.90 6.99 12.00
CA GLY A 27 3.98 6.06 11.34
C GLY A 27 4.70 4.93 10.59
N ILE A 28 5.74 5.27 9.83
CA ILE A 28 6.56 4.28 9.11
C ILE A 28 7.32 3.37 10.08
N LEU A 29 7.86 3.92 11.18
CA LEU A 29 8.52 3.11 12.21
C LEU A 29 7.56 2.10 12.82
N PHE A 30 6.34 2.51 13.17
CA PHE A 30 5.32 1.59 13.68
C PHE A 30 4.96 0.52 12.67
N LEU A 31 4.79 0.86 11.39
CA LEU A 31 4.54 -0.12 10.33
C LEU A 31 5.66 -1.18 10.29
N THR A 32 6.93 -0.76 10.29
CA THR A 32 8.08 -1.67 10.24
C THR A 32 8.17 -2.54 11.48
N VAL A 33 7.90 -1.98 12.66
CA VAL A 33 7.87 -2.76 13.92
C VAL A 33 6.78 -3.82 13.88
N ASN A 34 5.58 -3.49 13.38
CA ASN A 34 4.51 -4.48 13.22
C ASN A 34 4.93 -5.61 12.29
N LEU A 35 5.50 -5.31 11.12
CA LEU A 35 6.00 -6.33 10.18
C LEU A 35 7.04 -7.27 10.83
N LEU A 36 7.94 -6.71 11.65
CA LEU A 36 8.94 -7.48 12.38
C LEU A 36 8.29 -8.37 13.44
N VAL A 37 7.35 -7.84 14.23
CA VAL A 37 6.62 -8.59 15.26
C VAL A 37 5.81 -9.71 14.63
N ASP A 38 5.08 -9.44 13.56
CA ASP A 38 4.27 -10.43 12.83
C ASP A 38 5.15 -11.58 12.33
N THR A 39 6.29 -11.25 11.72
CA THR A 39 7.25 -12.26 11.22
C THR A 39 7.82 -13.11 12.36
N ILE A 40 8.18 -12.51 13.50
CA ILE A 40 8.67 -13.24 14.68
C ILE A 40 7.57 -14.15 15.25
N LEU A 41 6.34 -13.66 15.36
CA LEU A 41 5.22 -14.43 15.90
C LEU A 41 4.88 -15.61 14.97
N VAL A 42 4.76 -15.38 13.67
CA VAL A 42 4.53 -16.46 12.69
C VAL A 42 5.65 -17.48 12.74
N GLY A 43 6.91 -17.02 12.78
CA GLY A 43 8.07 -17.90 12.87
C GLY A 43 8.12 -18.76 14.13
N ARG A 44 7.76 -18.19 15.28
CA ARG A 44 7.82 -18.87 16.58
C ARG A 44 6.63 -19.78 16.83
N TRP A 45 5.43 -19.37 16.42
CA TRP A 45 4.17 -20.06 16.78
C TRP A 45 3.59 -20.92 15.65
N VAL A 46 3.87 -20.61 14.39
CA VAL A 46 3.38 -21.38 13.23
C VAL A 46 4.50 -22.24 12.63
N GLY A 47 5.72 -21.69 12.57
CA GLY A 47 6.93 -22.42 12.20
C GLY A 47 7.53 -22.00 10.84
N ALA A 48 8.60 -22.70 10.45
CA ALA A 48 9.42 -22.33 9.29
C ALA A 48 8.67 -22.35 7.95
N ASN A 49 7.72 -23.27 7.77
CA ASN A 49 6.91 -23.36 6.55
C ASN A 49 6.03 -22.11 6.35
N ALA A 50 5.55 -21.50 7.43
CA ALA A 50 4.76 -20.27 7.35
C ALA A 50 5.61 -19.05 7.01
N ILE A 51 6.86 -18.98 7.49
CA ILE A 51 7.81 -17.94 7.05
C ILE A 51 8.15 -18.11 5.56
N ALA A 52 8.34 -19.35 5.11
CA ALA A 52 8.58 -19.64 3.69
C ALA A 52 7.39 -19.18 2.84
N ALA A 53 6.17 -19.51 3.25
CA ALA A 53 4.93 -19.04 2.62
C ALA A 53 4.85 -17.50 2.57
N LEU A 54 5.12 -16.82 3.69
CA LEU A 54 5.13 -15.35 3.76
C LEU A 54 6.12 -14.75 2.75
N THR A 55 7.32 -15.34 2.64
CA THR A 55 8.38 -14.88 1.73
C THR A 55 8.00 -15.08 0.27
N VAL A 56 7.34 -16.20 -0.07
CA VAL A 56 6.88 -16.49 -1.44
C VAL A 56 5.72 -15.56 -1.84
N THR A 57 4.85 -15.19 -0.90
CA THR A 57 3.74 -14.25 -1.17
C THR A 57 4.17 -12.78 -1.18
N ALA A 58 5.30 -12.43 -0.55
CA ALA A 58 5.75 -11.04 -0.39
C ALA A 58 5.89 -10.25 -1.71
N PRO A 59 6.46 -10.79 -2.82
CA PRO A 59 6.54 -10.07 -4.09
C PRO A 59 5.16 -9.61 -4.60
N VAL A 60 4.14 -10.45 -4.41
CA VAL A 60 2.77 -10.13 -4.82
C VAL A 60 2.21 -9.01 -3.94
N SER A 61 2.36 -9.11 -2.62
CA SER A 61 1.93 -8.06 -1.69
C SER A 61 2.59 -6.71 -2.00
N PHE A 62 3.89 -6.72 -2.28
CA PHE A 62 4.63 -5.51 -2.65
C PHE A 62 4.14 -4.93 -3.97
N PHE A 63 3.86 -5.78 -4.97
CA PHE A 63 3.33 -5.32 -6.24
C PHE A 63 1.98 -4.61 -6.07
N ILE A 64 1.05 -5.22 -5.35
CA ILE A 64 -0.28 -4.62 -5.05
C ILE A 64 -0.11 -3.31 -4.29
N ALA A 65 0.71 -3.29 -3.23
CA ALA A 65 0.98 -2.08 -2.46
C ALA A 65 1.61 -0.97 -3.32
N SER A 66 2.54 -1.32 -4.22
CA SER A 66 3.21 -0.36 -5.10
C SER A 66 2.24 0.31 -6.09
N LEU A 67 1.25 -0.43 -6.60
CA LEU A 67 0.21 0.13 -7.46
C LEU A 67 -0.68 1.11 -6.71
N GLY A 68 -1.10 0.76 -5.49
CA GLY A 68 -1.83 1.66 -4.61
C GLY A 68 -1.05 2.96 -4.32
N LEU A 69 0.25 2.82 -4.02
CA LEU A 69 1.15 3.96 -3.83
C LEU A 69 1.30 4.81 -5.10
N ALA A 70 1.42 4.19 -6.28
CA ALA A 70 1.54 4.90 -7.55
C ALA A 70 0.31 5.80 -7.81
N ILE A 71 -0.90 5.27 -7.61
CA ILE A 71 -2.15 6.01 -7.79
C ILE A 71 -2.29 7.10 -6.73
N GLY A 72 -1.97 6.77 -5.47
CA GLY A 72 -2.04 7.69 -4.34
C GLY A 72 -1.10 8.88 -4.49
N ILE A 73 0.18 8.62 -4.75
CA ILE A 73 1.22 9.65 -4.92
C ILE A 73 1.00 10.42 -6.22
N GLY A 74 0.78 9.71 -7.33
CA GLY A 74 0.58 10.31 -8.65
C GLY A 74 -0.64 11.24 -8.68
N GLY A 75 -1.77 10.78 -8.15
CA GLY A 75 -2.97 11.61 -8.13
C GLY A 75 -2.94 12.70 -7.05
N SER A 76 -2.27 12.48 -5.89
CA SER A 76 -2.02 13.56 -4.92
C SER A 76 -1.19 14.71 -5.51
N SER A 77 -0.26 14.39 -6.41
CA SER A 77 0.53 15.39 -7.16
C SER A 77 -0.36 16.24 -8.07
N VAL A 78 -1.29 15.61 -8.80
CA VAL A 78 -2.27 16.31 -9.66
C VAL A 78 -3.24 17.15 -8.82
N LEU A 79 -3.74 16.58 -7.72
CA LEU A 79 -4.64 17.24 -6.78
C LEU A 79 -3.98 18.48 -6.16
N SER A 80 -2.72 18.36 -5.73
CA SER A 80 -1.94 19.47 -5.17
C SER A 80 -1.81 20.64 -6.16
N ARG A 81 -1.53 20.35 -7.45
CA ARG A 81 -1.48 21.39 -8.49
C ARG A 81 -2.85 22.01 -8.77
N ALA A 82 -3.93 21.22 -8.74
CA ALA A 82 -5.29 21.74 -8.96
C ALA A 82 -5.74 22.67 -7.82
N LEU A 83 -5.51 22.26 -6.56
CA LEU A 83 -5.78 23.10 -5.40
C LEU A 83 -4.90 24.36 -5.36
N GLY A 84 -3.62 24.24 -5.73
CA GLY A 84 -2.69 25.36 -5.80
C GLY A 84 -3.03 26.41 -6.88
N SER A 85 -3.81 26.04 -7.90
CA SER A 85 -4.34 26.94 -8.93
C SER A 85 -5.78 27.38 -8.67
N ASP A 86 -6.30 27.14 -7.47
CA ASP A 86 -7.69 27.38 -7.03
C ASP A 86 -8.77 26.77 -7.95
N ASN A 87 -8.39 25.77 -8.75
CA ASN A 87 -9.30 25.08 -9.66
C ASN A 87 -9.99 23.91 -8.95
N ARG A 88 -11.05 24.22 -8.20
CA ARG A 88 -11.80 23.25 -7.39
C ARG A 88 -12.50 22.19 -8.20
N GLU A 89 -13.07 22.53 -9.36
CA GLU A 89 -13.72 21.57 -10.24
C GLU A 89 -12.72 20.48 -10.70
N LYS A 90 -11.51 20.90 -11.09
CA LYS A 90 -10.45 19.96 -11.45
C LYS A 90 -9.99 19.12 -10.25
N ALA A 91 -9.93 19.70 -9.05
CA ALA A 91 -9.58 18.98 -7.83
C ALA A 91 -10.59 17.86 -7.52
N GLU A 92 -11.89 18.16 -7.56
CA GLU A 92 -12.96 17.18 -7.34
C GLU A 92 -12.94 16.07 -8.39
N LYS A 93 -12.83 16.43 -9.68
CA LYS A 93 -12.69 15.46 -10.76
C LYS A 93 -11.45 14.57 -10.57
N THR A 94 -10.33 15.12 -10.11
CA THR A 94 -9.10 14.35 -9.88
C THR A 94 -9.32 13.27 -8.81
N VAL A 95 -9.95 13.63 -7.68
CA VAL A 95 -10.25 12.67 -6.62
C VAL A 95 -11.20 11.57 -7.12
N ALA A 96 -12.24 11.93 -7.86
CA ALA A 96 -13.17 10.95 -8.44
C ALA A 96 -12.46 9.97 -9.38
N HIS A 97 -11.58 10.47 -10.26
CA HIS A 97 -10.79 9.62 -11.15
C HIS A 97 -9.80 8.73 -10.39
N GLN A 98 -9.16 9.23 -9.33
CA GLN A 98 -8.26 8.42 -8.49
C GLN A 98 -9.01 7.25 -7.84
N ILE A 99 -10.20 7.50 -7.29
CA ILE A 99 -11.02 6.46 -6.65
C ILE A 99 -11.47 5.44 -7.70
N MET A 100 -11.99 5.90 -8.84
CA MET A 100 -12.43 5.02 -9.93
C MET A 100 -11.27 4.16 -10.45
N LEU A 101 -10.10 4.75 -10.67
CA LEU A 101 -8.92 4.04 -11.15
C LEU A 101 -8.41 3.04 -10.12
N THR A 102 -8.41 3.39 -8.83
CA THR A 102 -8.11 2.46 -7.73
C THR A 102 -9.05 1.27 -7.75
N PHE A 103 -10.36 1.50 -7.84
CA PHE A 103 -11.36 0.44 -7.81
C PHE A 103 -11.27 -0.51 -9.01
N ILE A 104 -11.03 0.03 -10.22
CA ILE A 104 -10.86 -0.76 -11.43
C ILE A 104 -9.59 -1.61 -11.32
N LEU A 105 -8.46 -1.02 -10.91
CA LEU A 105 -7.20 -1.75 -10.78
C LEU A 105 -7.26 -2.81 -9.66
N SER A 106 -7.84 -2.49 -8.50
CA SER A 106 -7.98 -3.46 -7.42
C SER A 106 -8.87 -4.63 -7.84
N SER A 107 -10.00 -4.35 -8.50
CA SER A 107 -10.87 -5.41 -9.00
C SER A 107 -10.17 -6.29 -10.05
N LEU A 108 -9.40 -5.68 -10.95
CA LEU A 108 -8.62 -6.43 -11.94
C LEU A 108 -7.57 -7.32 -11.28
N ILE A 109 -6.84 -6.81 -10.29
CA ILE A 109 -5.83 -7.55 -9.52
C ILE A 109 -6.46 -8.74 -8.81
N VAL A 110 -7.62 -8.55 -8.14
CA VAL A 110 -8.33 -9.64 -7.46
C VAL A 110 -8.72 -10.73 -8.46
N VAL A 111 -9.32 -10.36 -9.59
CA VAL A 111 -9.75 -11.31 -10.62
C VAL A 111 -8.56 -12.10 -11.17
N VAL A 112 -7.48 -11.41 -11.56
CA VAL A 112 -6.27 -12.05 -12.09
C VAL A 112 -5.60 -12.92 -11.02
N GLY A 113 -5.49 -12.43 -9.79
CA GLY A 113 -4.88 -13.16 -8.68
C GLY A 113 -5.64 -14.43 -8.32
N LEU A 114 -6.97 -14.40 -8.34
CA LEU A 114 -7.77 -15.60 -8.08
C LEU A 114 -7.65 -16.64 -9.21
N VAL A 115 -7.69 -16.19 -10.47
CA VAL A 115 -7.61 -17.08 -11.64
C VAL A 115 -6.24 -17.72 -11.79
N PHE A 116 -5.16 -16.98 -11.54
CA PHE A 116 -3.77 -17.45 -11.70
C PHE A 116 -3.06 -17.69 -10.35
N SER A 117 -3.83 -18.00 -9.30
CA SER A 117 -3.32 -18.14 -7.93
C SER A 117 -2.23 -19.21 -7.83
N ASP A 118 -2.46 -20.38 -8.43
CA ASP A 118 -1.53 -21.51 -8.37
C ASP A 118 -0.26 -21.25 -9.20
N GLU A 119 -0.40 -20.70 -10.40
CA GLU A 119 0.72 -20.35 -11.28
C GLU A 119 1.60 -19.25 -10.68
N MET A 120 0.99 -18.23 -10.07
CA MET A 120 1.72 -17.16 -9.39
C MET A 120 2.50 -17.71 -8.19
N LEU A 121 1.87 -18.52 -7.34
CA LEU A 121 2.54 -19.10 -6.19
C LEU A 121 3.69 -20.02 -6.60
N GLN A 122 3.51 -20.86 -7.63
CA GLN A 122 4.57 -21.72 -8.15
C GLN A 122 5.72 -20.92 -8.79
N LEU A 123 5.41 -19.84 -9.52
CA LEU A 123 6.41 -18.95 -10.12
C LEU A 123 7.34 -18.34 -9.06
N PHE A 124 6.80 -17.97 -7.90
CA PHE A 124 7.57 -17.43 -6.78
C PHE A 124 8.17 -18.50 -5.85
N GLY A 125 8.04 -19.78 -6.21
CA GLY A 125 8.75 -20.88 -5.54
C GLY A 125 7.93 -21.68 -4.52
N ALA A 126 6.60 -21.55 -4.48
CA ALA A 126 5.77 -22.44 -3.67
C ALA A 126 5.79 -23.86 -4.25
N GLN A 127 6.43 -24.81 -3.55
CA GLN A 127 6.51 -26.21 -3.95
C GLN A 127 6.09 -27.13 -2.79
N GLY A 128 5.44 -28.25 -3.11
CA GLY A 128 5.06 -29.28 -2.14
C GLY A 128 4.21 -28.74 -0.98
N SER A 129 4.62 -29.03 0.26
CA SER A 129 3.90 -28.63 1.49
C SER A 129 3.83 -27.12 1.71
N ILE A 130 4.62 -26.32 1.00
CA ILE A 130 4.60 -24.85 1.11
C ILE A 130 3.39 -24.28 0.36
N LEU A 131 2.87 -24.96 -0.67
CA LEU A 131 1.80 -24.45 -1.51
C LEU A 131 0.48 -24.24 -0.74
N GLU A 132 0.08 -25.18 0.12
CA GLU A 132 -1.10 -25.00 0.97
C GLU A 132 -0.93 -23.83 1.95
N SER A 133 0.24 -23.73 2.58
CA SER A 133 0.54 -22.63 3.51
C SER A 133 0.54 -21.29 2.77
N ALA A 134 1.12 -21.24 1.57
CA ALA A 134 1.16 -20.04 0.72
C ALA A 134 -0.24 -19.60 0.28
N LYS A 135 -1.14 -20.54 -0.09
CA LYS A 135 -2.53 -20.22 -0.41
C LYS A 135 -3.25 -19.55 0.75
N ALA A 136 -3.04 -20.03 1.98
CA ALA A 136 -3.65 -19.46 3.18
C ALA A 136 -3.23 -17.99 3.43
N PHE A 137 -2.00 -17.62 3.05
CA PHE A 137 -1.54 -16.22 3.09
C PHE A 137 -1.93 -15.43 1.84
N TYR A 138 -2.01 -16.07 0.68
CA TYR A 138 -2.25 -15.42 -0.61
C TYR A 138 -3.70 -14.92 -0.77
N PHE A 139 -4.70 -15.74 -0.45
CA PHE A 139 -6.10 -15.35 -0.63
C PHE A 139 -6.52 -14.10 0.18
N PRO A 140 -6.11 -13.93 1.45
CA PRO A 140 -6.41 -12.72 2.21
C PRO A 140 -5.73 -11.44 1.69
N ILE A 141 -4.67 -11.56 0.88
CA ILE A 141 -3.89 -10.42 0.37
C ILE A 141 -4.51 -9.86 -0.92
N LEU A 142 -5.33 -10.64 -1.63
CA LEU A 142 -6.08 -10.21 -2.82
C LEU A 142 -7.34 -9.44 -2.42
#